data_AF-A0A2N5SJR1-F1
#
_entry.id   AF-A0A2N5SJR1-F1
#
_cell.length_a   1.000
_cell.length_b   1.000
_cell.length_c   1.000
_cell.angle_alpha   90.00
_cell.angle_beta   90.00
_cell.angle_gamma   90.00
#
_symmetry.space_group_name_H-M   'P 1'
#
loop_
_entity.id
_entity.type
_entity.pdbx_description
1 polymer ?
#
loop_
_entity_poly.entity_id
_entity_poly.type
_entity_poly.pdbx_seq_one_letter_code
_entity_poly.pdbx_strand_id
1 'polypeptide(L)'
;MFTEYFKKKTNPATPSPDPRPFPQSTHQRHDHLNSALEESCLQLQVDEDRKNTATDINAAVNQIRERDQLLADGSNFCKWNHRICKLAHQFIYNAEFFTKCCVHIHSKRVGHAIILNSVNPSLEEELSGFNTCYKVFSNLST
;
A
#
# COMPACT_ATOMS: atom_id res chain seq x y z
N MET A 1 -54.90 64.72 51.21
CA MET A 1 -55.50 64.53 49.87
C MET A 1 -54.36 64.24 48.90
N PHE A 2 -54.26 63.00 48.45
CA PHE A 2 -53.32 62.54 47.41
C PHE A 2 -54.14 62.25 46.16
N THR A 3 -53.80 62.89 45.04
CA THR A 3 -54.40 62.59 43.73
C THR A 3 -53.39 61.82 42.88
N GLU A 4 -53.74 60.55 42.70
CA GLU A 4 -53.50 59.64 41.58
C GLU A 4 -52.95 60.26 40.27
N TYR A 5 -51.84 59.71 39.79
CA TYR A 5 -51.56 59.62 38.35
C TYR A 5 -50.99 58.22 38.03
N PHE A 6 -51.89 57.33 37.61
CA PHE A 6 -51.57 56.06 36.96
C PHE A 6 -50.88 56.30 35.62
N LYS A 7 -49.62 55.87 35.48
CA LYS A 7 -48.99 55.64 34.16
C LYS A 7 -48.59 54.18 34.03
N LYS A 8 -49.46 53.42 33.38
CA LYS A 8 -49.23 52.05 32.90
C LYS A 8 -48.24 52.11 31.73
N LYS A 9 -47.15 51.33 31.79
CA LYS A 9 -46.60 50.56 30.66
C LYS A 9 -45.37 49.73 31.07
N THR A 10 -45.62 48.42 31.19
CA THR A 10 -44.80 47.30 30.68
C THR A 10 -43.30 47.32 30.96
N ASN A 11 -42.88 46.54 31.95
CA ASN A 11 -41.50 46.11 32.11
C ASN A 11 -41.04 45.33 30.86
N PRO A 12 -39.84 45.59 30.32
CA PRO A 12 -39.29 44.77 29.25
C PRO A 12 -38.98 43.37 29.78
N ALA A 13 -39.41 42.37 29.01
CA ALA A 13 -39.08 40.99 29.21
C ALA A 13 -37.55 40.82 29.26
N THR A 14 -37.07 40.16 30.31
CA THR A 14 -35.72 39.64 30.44
C THR A 14 -35.40 38.83 29.17
N PRO A 15 -34.33 39.13 28.42
CA PRO A 15 -33.89 38.21 27.38
C PRO A 15 -33.43 36.93 28.08
N SER A 16 -34.11 35.84 27.76
CA SER A 16 -33.65 34.49 28.08
C SER A 16 -32.19 34.37 27.64
N PRO A 17 -31.27 33.85 28.49
CA PRO A 17 -29.93 33.57 28.02
C PRO A 17 -30.03 32.54 26.89
N ASP A 18 -29.44 32.88 25.75
CA ASP A 18 -29.21 31.96 24.63
C ASP A 18 -28.76 30.59 25.16
N PRO A 19 -29.31 29.47 24.67
CA PRO A 19 -28.67 28.19 24.88
C PRO A 19 -27.32 28.25 24.17
N ARG A 20 -26.25 28.43 24.96
CA ARG A 20 -24.87 28.24 24.52
C ARG A 20 -24.80 27.01 23.60
N PRO A 21 -24.14 27.06 22.44
CA PRO A 21 -23.85 25.86 21.69
C PRO A 21 -23.07 24.94 22.62
N PHE A 22 -23.61 23.75 22.86
CA PHE A 22 -22.94 22.71 23.62
C PHE A 22 -21.50 22.53 23.11
N PRO A 23 -20.52 22.19 23.98
CA PRO A 23 -19.17 21.88 23.55
C PRO A 23 -19.14 20.49 22.89
N GLN A 24 -19.81 20.33 21.75
CA GLN A 24 -19.74 19.12 20.92
C GLN A 24 -18.60 19.20 19.89
N SER A 25 -17.95 20.36 19.76
CA SER A 25 -17.03 20.64 18.64
C SER A 25 -15.58 20.21 18.87
N THR A 26 -15.13 19.97 20.09
CA THR A 26 -13.71 19.66 20.35
C THR A 26 -13.40 18.19 20.08
N HIS A 27 -14.24 17.26 20.54
CA HIS A 27 -14.00 15.83 20.37
C HIS A 27 -14.09 15.42 18.89
N GLN A 28 -15.17 15.80 18.20
CA GLN A 28 -15.30 15.55 16.76
C GLN A 28 -14.19 16.18 15.90
N ARG A 29 -13.71 17.39 16.25
CA ARG A 29 -12.56 17.97 15.56
C ARG A 29 -11.29 17.19 15.83
N HIS A 30 -11.07 16.76 17.06
CA HIS A 30 -9.88 15.99 17.43
C HIS A 30 -9.87 14.64 16.73
N ASP A 31 -11.00 13.96 16.68
CA ASP A 31 -11.16 12.68 15.98
C ASP A 31 -10.94 12.85 14.46
N HIS A 32 -11.50 13.90 13.87
CA HIS A 32 -11.31 14.18 12.44
C HIS A 32 -9.86 14.53 12.10
N LEU A 33 -9.17 15.29 12.95
CA LEU A 33 -7.74 15.60 12.79
C LEU A 33 -6.87 14.35 12.96
N ASN A 34 -7.19 13.49 13.94
CA ASN A 34 -6.49 12.24 14.16
C ASN A 34 -6.69 11.28 12.97
N SER A 35 -7.90 11.13 12.45
CA SER A 35 -8.16 10.31 11.25
C SER A 35 -7.48 10.86 10.00
N ALA A 36 -7.47 12.18 9.79
CA ALA A 36 -6.76 12.78 8.66
C ALA A 36 -5.24 12.62 8.76
N LEU A 37 -4.69 12.65 9.98
CA LEU A 37 -3.27 12.39 10.23
C LEU A 37 -2.92 10.92 9.98
N GLU A 38 -3.75 9.98 10.44
CA GLU A 38 -3.59 8.56 10.14
C GLU A 38 -3.68 8.27 8.63
N GLU A 39 -4.65 8.86 7.93
CA GLU A 39 -4.79 8.73 6.48
C GLU A 39 -3.59 9.30 5.73
N SER A 40 -3.09 10.46 6.15
CA SER A 40 -1.87 11.06 5.57
C SER A 40 -0.63 10.18 5.83
N CYS A 41 -0.50 9.61 7.02
CA CYS A 41 0.59 8.66 7.32
C CYS A 41 0.50 7.39 6.45
N LEU A 42 -0.71 6.83 6.29
CA LEU A 42 -0.94 5.67 5.42
C LEU A 42 -0.62 6.00 3.96
N GLN A 43 -1.03 7.18 3.46
CA GLN A 43 -0.71 7.61 2.11
C GLN A 43 0.79 7.78 1.89
N LEU A 44 1.50 8.41 2.84
CA LEU A 44 2.96 8.55 2.77
C LEU A 44 3.65 7.19 2.75
N GLN A 45 3.18 6.23 3.56
CA GLN A 45 3.70 4.86 3.57
C GLN A 45 3.46 4.15 2.23
N VAL A 46 2.27 4.30 1.64
CA VAL A 46 1.97 3.73 0.31
C VAL A 46 2.83 4.35 -0.78
N ASP A 47 3.05 5.66 -0.75
CA ASP A 47 3.90 6.35 -1.72
C ASP A 47 5.38 5.98 -1.54
N GLU A 48 5.85 5.82 -0.29
CA GLU A 48 7.19 5.34 0.01
C GLU A 48 7.38 3.89 -0.47
N ASP A 49 6.44 3.00 -0.18
CA ASP A 49 6.41 1.62 -0.67
C ASP A 49 6.42 1.58 -2.21
N ARG A 50 5.64 2.45 -2.86
CA ARG A 50 5.60 2.54 -4.32
C ARG A 50 6.94 3.01 -4.90
N LYS A 51 7.56 4.02 -4.30
CA LYS A 51 8.87 4.53 -4.73
C LYS A 51 9.96 3.49 -4.51
N ASN A 52 9.94 2.81 -3.36
CA ASN A 52 10.86 1.72 -3.04
C ASN A 52 10.68 0.57 -4.04
N THR A 53 9.44 0.24 -4.44
CA THR A 53 9.15 -0.80 -5.44
C THR A 53 9.90 -0.60 -6.75
N ALA A 54 9.89 0.61 -7.33
CA ALA A 54 10.57 0.84 -8.60
C ALA A 54 12.10 0.76 -8.48
N THR A 55 12.65 1.29 -7.39
CA THR A 55 14.08 1.18 -7.07
C THR A 55 14.49 -0.28 -6.91
N ASP A 56 13.72 -1.06 -6.16
CA ASP A 56 14.01 -2.47 -5.89
C ASP A 56 13.88 -3.33 -7.13
N ILE A 57 12.88 -3.07 -7.99
CA ILE A 57 12.77 -3.71 -9.31
C ILE A 57 14.04 -3.45 -10.12
N ASN A 58 14.43 -2.18 -10.29
CA ASN A 58 15.60 -1.83 -11.10
C ASN A 58 16.88 -2.45 -10.52
N ALA A 59 17.05 -2.41 -9.19
CA ALA A 59 18.20 -2.99 -8.53
C ALA A 59 18.24 -4.53 -8.66
N ALA A 60 17.09 -5.20 -8.58
CA ALA A 60 16.99 -6.64 -8.73
C ALA A 60 17.25 -7.08 -10.18
N VAL A 61 16.63 -6.41 -11.15
CA VAL A 61 16.79 -6.71 -12.59
C VAL A 61 18.23 -6.51 -13.03
N ASN A 62 18.88 -5.43 -12.59
CA ASN A 62 20.30 -5.17 -12.91
C ASN A 62 21.27 -6.23 -12.37
N GLN A 63 20.86 -7.04 -11.38
CA GLN A 63 21.66 -8.16 -10.90
C GLN A 63 21.46 -9.46 -11.69
N ILE A 64 20.45 -9.52 -12.55
CA ILE A 64 20.21 -10.68 -13.40
C ILE A 64 21.13 -10.59 -14.61
N ARG A 65 21.97 -11.60 -14.77
CA ARG A 65 22.90 -11.72 -15.90
C ARG A 65 22.36 -12.74 -16.87
N GLU A 66 22.72 -12.65 -18.15
CA GLU A 66 22.30 -13.63 -19.17
C GLU A 66 22.64 -15.08 -18.77
N ARG A 67 23.82 -15.30 -18.19
CA ARG A 67 24.24 -16.62 -17.66
C ARG A 67 23.37 -17.17 -16.53
N ASP A 68 22.62 -16.31 -15.88
CA ASP A 68 21.75 -16.62 -14.74
C ASP A 68 20.29 -16.85 -15.19
N GLN A 69 19.96 -16.62 -16.48
CA GLN A 69 18.62 -16.80 -17.01
C GLN A 69 18.26 -18.28 -17.19
N LEU A 70 16.99 -18.62 -16.99
CA LEU A 70 16.45 -19.95 -17.30
C LEU A 70 16.52 -20.17 -18.81
N LEU A 71 17.19 -21.24 -19.22
CA LEU A 71 17.26 -21.65 -20.62
C LEU A 71 15.91 -22.17 -21.09
N ALA A 72 15.62 -22.02 -22.38
CA ALA A 72 14.36 -22.49 -22.98
C ALA A 72 14.16 -24.01 -22.85
N ASP A 73 15.25 -24.77 -22.76
CA ASP A 73 15.23 -26.22 -22.55
C ASP A 73 15.11 -26.62 -21.07
N GLY A 74 15.09 -25.65 -20.15
CA GLY A 74 15.02 -25.88 -18.70
C GLY A 74 16.26 -26.56 -18.10
N SER A 75 17.32 -26.81 -18.87
CA SER A 75 18.47 -27.62 -18.45
C SER A 75 19.23 -27.05 -17.24
N ASN A 76 19.10 -25.76 -16.98
CA ASN A 76 19.71 -25.07 -15.84
C ASN A 76 18.74 -24.72 -14.70
N PHE A 77 17.54 -25.31 -14.66
CA PHE A 77 16.48 -24.99 -13.68
C PHE A 77 16.97 -24.92 -12.22
N CYS A 78 17.72 -25.93 -11.75
CA CYS A 78 18.24 -25.92 -10.37
C CYS A 78 19.11 -24.70 -10.05
N LYS A 79 19.98 -24.31 -10.99
CA LYS A 79 20.86 -23.14 -10.82
C LYS A 79 20.06 -21.84 -10.88
N TRP A 80 19.13 -21.75 -11.82
CA TRP A 80 18.23 -20.62 -11.97
C TRP A 80 17.36 -20.43 -10.71
N ASN A 81 16.71 -21.49 -10.22
CA ASN A 81 15.87 -21.47 -9.03
C ASN A 81 16.64 -20.94 -7.80
N HIS A 82 17.86 -21.44 -7.57
CA HIS A 82 18.72 -20.93 -6.50
C HIS A 82 19.03 -19.44 -6.65
N ARG A 83 19.24 -18.96 -7.88
CA ARG A 83 19.53 -17.56 -8.15
C ARG A 83 18.33 -16.65 -7.88
N ILE A 84 17.13 -17.02 -8.36
CA ILE A 84 15.93 -16.22 -8.13
C ILE A 84 15.54 -16.20 -6.65
N CYS A 85 15.69 -17.32 -5.92
CA CYS A 85 15.44 -17.37 -4.48
C CYS A 85 16.39 -16.45 -3.70
N LYS A 86 17.66 -16.33 -4.13
CA LYS A 86 18.60 -15.35 -3.55
C LYS A 86 18.17 -13.91 -3.78
N LEU A 87 17.68 -13.59 -4.98
CA LEU A 87 17.17 -12.25 -5.28
C LEU A 87 15.90 -11.96 -4.47
N ALA A 88 14.99 -12.92 -4.33
CA ALA A 88 13.81 -12.78 -3.49
C ALA A 88 14.17 -12.59 -2.00
N HIS A 89 15.16 -13.32 -1.49
CA HIS A 89 15.67 -13.08 -0.14
C HIS A 89 16.23 -11.66 0.03
N GLN A 90 16.95 -11.14 -0.97
CA GLN A 90 17.58 -9.82 -0.91
C GLN A 90 16.59 -8.66 -1.02
N PHE A 91 15.61 -8.76 -1.93
CA PHE A 91 14.73 -7.65 -2.30
C PHE A 91 13.31 -7.78 -1.74
N ILE A 92 12.89 -8.99 -1.36
CA ILE A 92 11.54 -9.27 -0.84
C ILE A 92 11.62 -9.76 0.62
N TYR A 93 12.84 -10.00 1.15
CA TYR A 93 13.07 -10.55 2.48
C TYR A 93 12.40 -11.92 2.70
N ASN A 94 12.16 -12.67 1.62
CA ASN A 94 11.55 -13.99 1.66
C ASN A 94 12.09 -14.90 0.54
N ALA A 95 12.90 -15.90 0.92
CA ALA A 95 13.48 -16.86 -0.01
C ALA A 95 12.46 -17.85 -0.58
N GLU A 96 11.38 -18.13 0.14
CA GLU A 96 10.29 -19.03 -0.26
C GLU A 96 9.16 -18.28 -0.99
N PHE A 97 9.42 -17.05 -1.43
CA PHE A 97 8.40 -16.20 -2.03
C PHE A 97 7.72 -16.84 -3.24
N PHE A 98 8.47 -17.58 -4.06
CA PHE A 98 7.96 -18.19 -5.29
C PHE A 98 7.13 -19.45 -5.05
N THR A 99 7.24 -20.08 -3.88
CA THR A 99 6.51 -21.31 -3.54
C THR A 99 5.20 -21.05 -2.80
N LYS A 100 4.91 -19.80 -2.43
CA LYS A 100 3.72 -19.40 -1.65
C LYS A 100 2.96 -18.26 -2.31
N CYS A 101 1.65 -18.21 -2.09
CA CYS A 101 0.84 -17.07 -2.49
C CYS A 101 1.21 -15.84 -1.64
N CYS A 102 1.51 -14.71 -2.30
CA CYS A 102 1.74 -13.43 -1.64
C CYS A 102 0.58 -12.44 -1.88
N VAL A 103 0.21 -11.72 -0.82
CA VAL A 103 -0.80 -10.65 -0.84
C VAL A 103 -0.18 -9.25 -0.98
N HIS A 104 1.07 -9.08 -0.56
CA HIS A 104 1.75 -7.79 -0.52
C HIS A 104 2.11 -7.28 -1.93
N ILE A 105 1.55 -6.12 -2.31
CA ILE A 105 1.62 -5.59 -3.68
C ILE A 105 3.07 -5.30 -4.11
N HIS A 106 3.87 -4.66 -3.25
CA HIS A 106 5.28 -4.39 -3.52
C HIS A 106 6.04 -5.68 -3.85
N SER A 107 5.94 -6.68 -2.97
CA SER A 107 6.60 -7.98 -3.12
C SER A 107 6.17 -8.71 -4.40
N LYS A 108 4.87 -8.64 -4.75
CA LYS A 108 4.35 -9.19 -6.01
C LYS A 108 4.98 -8.53 -7.22
N ARG A 109 5.10 -7.20 -7.23
CA ARG A 109 5.69 -6.46 -8.35
C ARG A 109 7.18 -6.74 -8.49
N VAL A 110 7.92 -6.73 -7.39
CA VAL A 110 9.36 -7.06 -7.38
C VAL A 110 9.59 -8.51 -7.83
N GLY A 111 8.86 -9.46 -7.25
CA GLY A 111 8.99 -10.87 -7.62
C GLY A 111 8.60 -11.19 -9.05
N HIS A 112 7.58 -10.51 -9.59
CA HIS A 112 7.18 -10.67 -10.99
C HIS A 112 8.26 -10.15 -11.94
N ALA A 113 8.83 -8.99 -11.65
CA ALA A 113 9.95 -8.46 -12.42
C ALA A 113 11.17 -9.38 -12.37
N ILE A 114 11.51 -9.93 -11.19
CA ILE A 114 12.63 -10.88 -11.05
C ILE A 114 12.41 -12.09 -11.95
N ILE A 115 11.23 -12.72 -11.91
CA ILE A 115 10.94 -13.91 -12.73
C ILE A 115 11.06 -13.57 -14.22
N LEU A 116 10.32 -12.57 -14.70
CA LEU A 116 10.25 -12.27 -16.14
C LEU A 116 11.61 -11.88 -16.73
N ASN A 117 12.43 -11.15 -15.98
CA ASN A 117 13.77 -10.77 -16.44
C ASN A 117 14.81 -11.89 -16.26
N SER A 118 14.44 -12.98 -15.59
CA SER A 118 15.32 -14.13 -15.33
C SER A 118 15.04 -15.34 -16.22
N VAL A 119 14.13 -15.25 -17.18
CA VAL A 119 13.82 -16.34 -18.11
C VAL A 119 14.31 -16.02 -19.51
N ASN A 120 14.47 -17.04 -20.35
CA ASN A 120 14.70 -16.85 -21.77
C ASN A 120 13.55 -16.03 -22.38
N PRO A 121 13.83 -15.08 -23.30
CA PRO A 121 12.77 -14.31 -23.98
C PRO A 121 11.67 -15.16 -24.63
N SER A 122 11.99 -16.37 -25.10
CA SER A 122 10.98 -17.28 -25.66
C SER A 122 9.95 -17.77 -24.62
N LEU A 123 10.34 -17.82 -23.34
CA LEU A 123 9.47 -18.19 -22.23
C LEU A 123 8.76 -16.96 -21.65
N GLU A 124 9.38 -15.79 -21.72
CA GLU A 124 8.81 -14.55 -21.17
C GLU A 124 7.42 -14.25 -21.73
N GLU A 125 7.24 -14.41 -23.06
CA GLU A 125 5.96 -14.14 -23.73
C GLU A 125 4.83 -15.00 -23.14
N GLU A 126 5.08 -16.31 -22.99
CA GLU A 126 4.14 -17.25 -22.39
C GLU A 126 3.87 -16.93 -20.91
N LEU A 127 4.91 -16.54 -20.18
CA LEU A 127 4.82 -16.31 -18.74
C LEU A 127 4.19 -14.97 -18.37
N SER A 128 4.22 -13.99 -19.28
CA SER A 128 3.63 -12.66 -19.08
C SER A 128 2.10 -12.71 -18.84
N GLY A 129 1.44 -13.78 -19.31
CA GLY A 129 0.00 -13.99 -19.13
C GLY A 129 -0.45 -14.40 -17.73
N PHE A 130 0.48 -14.72 -16.82
CA PHE A 130 0.13 -15.18 -15.47
C PHE A 130 0.08 -14.05 -14.43
N ASN A 131 -1.06 -13.94 -13.74
CA ASN A 131 -1.26 -12.88 -12.73
C ASN A 131 -0.46 -13.06 -11.42
N THR A 132 0.27 -14.15 -11.24
CA THR A 132 0.97 -14.44 -9.97
C THR A 132 2.29 -15.18 -10.22
N CYS A 133 3.34 -14.76 -9.51
CA CYS A 133 4.66 -15.41 -9.50
C CYS A 133 4.58 -16.90 -9.16
N TYR A 134 3.69 -17.29 -8.24
CA TYR A 134 3.45 -18.69 -7.89
C TYR A 134 3.02 -19.52 -9.12
N LYS A 135 2.02 -19.04 -9.89
CA LYS A 135 1.59 -19.73 -11.12
C LYS A 135 2.70 -19.81 -12.16
N VAL A 136 3.48 -18.74 -12.34
CA VAL A 136 4.63 -18.78 -13.27
C VAL A 136 5.63 -19.85 -12.82
N PHE A 137 6.01 -19.83 -11.54
CA PHE A 137 6.95 -20.77 -10.98
C PHE A 137 6.46 -22.22 -11.09
N SER A 138 5.18 -22.49 -10.84
CA SER A 138 4.59 -23.82 -11.00
C SER A 138 4.61 -24.33 -12.45
N ASN A 139 4.35 -23.47 -13.44
CA ASN A 139 4.44 -23.86 -14.85
C ASN A 139 5.88 -24.19 -15.26
N LEU A 140 6.86 -23.47 -14.71
CA LEU A 140 8.28 -23.72 -14.97
C LEU A 140 8.85 -24.95 -14.27
N SER A 141 8.22 -25.40 -13.18
CA SER A 141 8.66 -26.55 -12.38
C SER A 141 8.02 -27.89 -12.80
N THR A 142 7.23 -27.89 -13.88
CA THR A 142 6.53 -29.08 -14.41
C THR A 142 7.40 -29.84 -15.39
#